data_AF-A0A8T3M0P8-F1
#
_entry.id   AF-A0A8T3M0P8-F1
#
_cell.length_a   1.000
_cell.length_b   1.000
_cell.length_c   1.000
_cell.angle_alpha   90.00
_cell.angle_beta   90.00
_cell.angle_gamma   90.00
#
_symmetry.space_group_name_H-M   'P 1'
#
loop_
_entity.id
_entity.type
_entity.pdbx_description
1 polymer ?
#
loop_
_entity_poly.entity_id
_entity_poly.type
_entity_poly.pdbx_seq_one_letter_code
_entity_poly.pdbx_strand_id
1 'polypeptide(L)'
;MLPVIWTLFAVLTVGGFLMIAAYWLDVQERPDLSTRARIGWSAAVLVFPFSIPAYAFAGGPGWPPFLRTASLVPALAVILFLGFVYGIFT
;
A
#
# COMPACT_ATOMS: atom_id res chain seq x y z
N MET A 1 23.67 8.00 -12.43
CA MET A 1 22.60 8.54 -11.58
C MET A 1 21.32 7.72 -11.71
N LEU A 2 20.73 7.61 -12.89
CA LEU A 2 19.46 6.87 -13.11
C LEU A 2 19.48 5.40 -12.61
N PRO A 3 20.53 4.58 -12.84
CA PRO A 3 20.55 3.20 -12.34
C PRO A 3 20.54 3.10 -10.81
N VAL A 4 21.28 3.99 -10.12
CA VAL A 4 21.32 4.03 -8.65
C VAL A 4 19.98 4.42 -8.06
N ILE A 5 19.29 5.40 -8.67
CA ILE A 5 17.95 5.82 -8.23
C ILE A 5 16.94 4.68 -8.40
N TRP A 6 17.00 3.93 -9.52
CA TRP A 6 16.15 2.77 -9.73
C TRP A 6 16.44 1.63 -8.75
N THR A 7 17.72 1.37 -8.45
CA THR A 7 18.10 0.39 -7.43
C THR A 7 17.57 0.79 -6.05
N LEU A 8 17.74 2.05 -5.65
CA LEU A 8 17.20 2.56 -4.39
C LEU A 8 15.67 2.45 -4.35
N PHE A 9 14.99 2.83 -5.45
CA PHE A 9 13.55 2.67 -5.56
C PHE A 9 13.11 1.22 -5.40
N ALA A 10 13.78 0.27 -6.07
CA ALA A 10 13.46 -1.15 -5.96
C ALA A 10 13.69 -1.69 -4.54
N VAL A 11 14.83 -1.36 -3.92
CA VAL A 11 15.16 -1.76 -2.55
C VAL A 11 14.14 -1.21 -1.54
N LEU A 12 13.80 0.08 -1.66
CA LEU A 12 12.82 0.72 -0.79
C LEU A 12 11.41 0.15 -1.01
N THR A 13 11.05 -0.18 -2.26
CA THR A 13 9.75 -0.78 -2.58
C THR A 13 9.64 -2.18 -1.98
N VAL A 14 10.61 -3.07 -2.23
CA VAL A 14 10.62 -4.43 -1.68
C VAL A 14 10.69 -4.39 -0.15
N GLY A 15 11.58 -3.59 0.41
CA GLY A 15 11.68 -3.39 1.86
C GLY A 15 10.38 -2.87 2.46
N GLY A 16 9.73 -1.91 1.82
CA GLY A 16 8.42 -1.39 2.23
C GLY A 16 7.33 -2.46 2.28
N PHE A 17 7.23 -3.32 1.25
CA PHE A 17 6.29 -4.43 1.25
C PHE A 17 6.58 -5.47 2.34
N LEU A 18 7.85 -5.80 2.58
CA LEU A 18 8.25 -6.69 3.67
C LEU A 18 7.85 -6.11 5.04
N MET A 19 8.05 -4.81 5.26
CA MET A 19 7.67 -4.14 6.50
C MET A 19 6.14 -4.13 6.70
N ILE A 20 5.38 -3.92 5.64
CA ILE A 20 3.91 -3.99 5.68
C ILE A 20 3.43 -5.39 6.06
N ALA A 21 4.01 -6.44 5.46
CA ALA A 21 3.68 -7.82 5.78
C ALA A 21 4.04 -8.17 7.23
N ALA A 22 5.24 -7.78 7.68
CA ALA A 22 5.69 -7.99 9.05
C ALA A 22 4.79 -7.28 10.07
N TYR A 23 4.42 -6.02 9.81
CA TYR A 23 3.47 -5.27 10.62
C TYR A 23 2.11 -5.98 10.71
N TRP A 24 1.58 -6.44 9.57
CA TRP A 24 0.29 -7.12 9.56
C TRP A 24 0.31 -8.43 10.36
N LEU A 25 1.39 -9.21 10.25
CA LEU A 25 1.59 -10.44 11.03
C LEU A 25 1.69 -10.15 12.53
N ASP A 26 2.48 -9.14 12.92
CA ASP A 26 2.61 -8.72 14.33
C ASP A 26 1.24 -8.38 14.94
N VAL A 27 0.40 -7.63 14.22
CA VAL A 27 -0.97 -7.31 14.65
C VAL A 27 -1.83 -8.56 14.87
N GLN A 28 -1.66 -9.63 14.07
CA GLN A 28 -2.41 -10.88 14.26
C GLN A 28 -1.96 -11.65 15.50
N GLU A 29 -0.67 -11.58 15.83
CA GLU A 29 -0.08 -12.36 16.92
C GLU A 29 -0.24 -11.69 18.29
N ARG A 30 -0.54 -10.39 18.35
CA ARG A 30 -0.69 -9.64 19.60
C ARG A 30 -1.86 -10.13 20.48
N PRO A 31 -1.59 -10.79 21.64
CA PRO A 31 -2.63 -11.39 22.47
C PRO A 31 -3.46 -10.36 23.25
N ASP A 32 -2.95 -9.14 23.42
CA ASP A 32 -3.58 -8.06 24.16
C ASP A 32 -4.67 -7.31 23.35
N LEU A 33 -4.70 -7.51 22.04
CA LEU A 33 -5.67 -6.86 21.16
C LEU A 33 -6.97 -7.66 21.03
N SER A 34 -8.10 -6.98 21.27
CA SER A 34 -9.41 -7.49 20.88
C SER A 34 -9.53 -7.69 19.37
N THR A 35 -10.42 -8.57 18.91
CA THR A 35 -10.65 -8.84 17.48
C THR A 35 -10.94 -7.56 16.68
N ARG A 36 -11.74 -6.64 17.23
CA ARG A 36 -12.04 -5.35 16.58
C ARG A 36 -10.79 -4.49 16.42
N ALA A 37 -9.95 -4.45 17.44
CA ALA A 37 -8.69 -3.70 17.39
C ALA A 37 -7.73 -4.30 16.34
N ARG A 38 -7.62 -5.64 16.26
CA ARG A 38 -6.81 -6.30 15.23
C ARG A 38 -7.28 -5.97 13.82
N ILE A 39 -8.59 -5.99 13.58
CA ILE A 39 -9.17 -5.60 12.28
C ILE A 39 -8.82 -4.13 11.96
N GLY A 40 -9.02 -3.22 12.92
CA GLY A 40 -8.70 -1.80 12.75
C GLY A 40 -7.22 -1.55 12.42
N TRP A 41 -6.30 -2.16 13.17
CA TRP A 41 -4.87 -2.06 12.91
C TRP A 41 -4.46 -2.72 11.59
N SER A 42 -5.11 -3.82 11.21
CA SER A 42 -4.89 -4.47 9.91
C SER A 42 -5.33 -3.58 8.74
N ALA A 43 -6.43 -2.84 8.90
CA ALA A 43 -6.92 -1.90 7.90
C ALA A 43 -5.95 -0.73 7.66
N ALA A 44 -5.07 -0.41 8.61
CA ALA A 44 -4.06 0.64 8.43
C ALA A 44 -3.05 0.32 7.29
N VAL A 45 -2.85 -0.96 6.97
CA VAL A 45 -2.05 -1.39 5.79
C VAL A 45 -2.61 -0.82 4.50
N LEU A 46 -3.93 -0.65 4.44
CA LEU A 46 -4.60 -0.08 3.27
C LEU A 46 -4.23 1.39 3.06
N VAL A 47 -3.71 2.11 4.05
CA VAL A 47 -3.34 3.54 3.86
C VAL A 47 -2.14 3.68 2.90
N PHE A 48 -1.19 2.75 2.94
CA PHE A 48 0.03 2.80 2.15
C PHE A 48 -0.23 2.90 0.63
N PRO A 49 -1.00 1.99 0.00
CA PRO A 49 -1.27 2.04 -1.43
C PRO A 49 -2.05 3.28 -1.89
N PHE A 50 -2.78 3.96 -1.01
CA PHE A 50 -3.52 5.19 -1.36
C PHE A 50 -2.70 6.46 -1.11
N SER A 51 -1.69 6.41 -0.23
CA SER A 51 -0.82 7.56 0.04
C SER A 51 -0.02 8.00 -1.17
N ILE A 52 0.42 7.06 -2.02
CA ILE A 52 1.21 7.32 -3.23
C ILE A 52 0.39 8.10 -4.29
N PRO A 53 -0.81 7.65 -4.72
CA PRO A 53 -1.62 8.44 -5.63
C PRO A 53 -2.08 9.75 -4.99
N ALA A 54 -2.43 9.78 -3.69
CA ALA A 54 -2.76 11.03 -3.01
C ALA A 54 -1.62 12.06 -3.14
N TYR A 55 -0.38 11.66 -2.93
CA TYR A 55 0.79 12.52 -3.17
C TYR A 55 0.94 12.93 -4.64
N ALA A 56 0.82 11.98 -5.58
CA ALA A 56 1.00 12.23 -7.01
C ALA A 56 -0.02 13.22 -7.60
N PHE A 57 -1.23 13.31 -7.03
CA PHE A 57 -2.30 14.18 -7.50
C PHE A 57 -2.54 15.45 -6.65
N ALA A 58 -2.24 15.43 -5.35
CA ALA A 58 -2.63 16.52 -4.42
C ALA A 58 -1.49 17.44 -3.94
N GLY A 59 -0.23 17.20 -4.31
CA GLY A 59 0.86 18.10 -3.88
C GLY A 59 2.29 17.65 -4.13
N GLY A 60 2.50 16.50 -4.77
CA GLY A 60 3.83 16.07 -5.18
C GLY A 60 4.43 16.96 -6.28
N PRO A 61 5.77 16.92 -6.48
CA PRO A 61 6.42 17.58 -7.61
C PRO A 61 5.73 17.15 -8.89
N GLY A 62 5.70 17.98 -9.93
CA GLY A 62 4.88 17.75 -11.14
C GLY A 62 5.22 16.45 -11.88
N TRP A 63 4.72 15.31 -11.40
CA TRP A 63 5.01 14.00 -11.97
C TRP A 63 4.48 13.97 -13.40
N PRO A 64 5.23 13.38 -14.35
CA PRO A 64 4.73 13.10 -15.69
C PRO A 64 3.40 12.36 -15.63
N PRO A 65 2.46 12.62 -16.57
CA PRO A 65 1.12 12.01 -16.55
C PRO A 65 1.15 10.49 -16.42
N PHE A 66 2.10 9.81 -17.08
CA PHE A 66 2.21 8.36 -17.01
C PHE A 66 2.53 7.84 -15.61
N LEU A 67 3.38 8.53 -14.83
CA LEU A 67 3.71 8.13 -13.46
C LEU A 67 2.55 8.37 -12.51
N ARG A 68 1.77 9.42 -12.72
CA ARG A 68 0.54 9.65 -11.95
C ARG A 68 -0.46 8.53 -12.18
N THR A 69 -0.66 8.13 -13.43
CA THR A 69 -1.52 6.98 -13.76
C THR A 69 -0.98 5.68 -13.17
N ALA A 70 0.32 5.41 -13.31
CA ALA A 70 0.95 4.21 -12.74
C ALA A 70 0.83 4.15 -11.20
N SER A 71 0.84 5.31 -10.53
CA SER A 71 0.67 5.38 -9.07
C SER A 71 -0.69 4.88 -8.57
N LEU A 72 -1.70 4.78 -9.44
CA LEU A 72 -3.02 4.24 -9.10
C LEU A 72 -3.05 2.71 -9.01
N VAL A 73 -2.07 2.01 -9.60
CA VAL A 73 -2.06 0.54 -9.68
C VAL A 73 -2.18 -0.13 -8.30
N PRO A 74 -1.41 0.27 -7.26
CA PRO A 74 -1.55 -0.34 -5.94
C PRO A 74 -2.93 -0.08 -5.30
N ALA A 75 -3.47 1.13 -5.43
CA ALA A 75 -4.79 1.47 -4.89
C ALA A 75 -5.92 0.69 -5.60
N LEU A 76 -5.85 0.59 -6.94
CA LEU A 76 -6.80 -0.21 -7.72
C LEU A 76 -6.73 -1.70 -7.36
N ALA A 77 -5.52 -2.26 -7.18
CA ALA A 77 -5.36 -3.65 -6.75
C ALA A 77 -6.05 -3.91 -5.40
N VAL A 78 -5.94 -2.98 -4.45
CA VAL A 78 -6.65 -3.08 -3.17
C VAL A 78 -8.16 -2.98 -3.35
N ILE A 79 -8.66 -2.01 -4.13
CA ILE A 79 -10.10 -1.87 -4.38
C ILE A 79 -10.67 -3.15 -5.01
N LEU A 80 -9.97 -3.71 -6.00
CA LEU A 80 -10.37 -4.96 -6.65
C LEU A 80 -10.33 -6.13 -5.67
N PHE A 81 -9.27 -6.26 -4.87
CA PHE A 81 -9.18 -7.31 -3.86
C PHE A 81 -10.34 -7.21 -2.84
N LEU A 82 -10.67 -6.01 -2.37
CA LEU A 82 -11.82 -5.80 -1.50
C LEU A 82 -13.14 -6.15 -2.20
N GLY A 83 -13.29 -5.76 -3.47
CA GLY A 83 -14.47 -6.11 -4.27
C GLY A 83 -14.66 -7.62 -4.40
N PHE A 84 -13.59 -8.38 -4.60
CA PHE A 84 -13.60 -9.84 -4.57
C PHE A 84 -13.98 -10.39 -3.19
N VAL A 85 -13.32 -9.91 -2.12
CA VAL A 85 -13.58 -10.37 -0.73
C VAL A 85 -15.04 -10.12 -0.30
N TYR A 86 -15.64 -9.01 -0.74
CA TYR A 86 -17.03 -8.67 -0.45
C TYR A 86 -18.04 -9.25 -1.46
N GLY A 87 -17.58 -10.04 -2.45
CA GLY A 87 -18.45 -10.72 -3.41
C GLY A 87 -19.12 -9.80 -4.44
N ILE A 88 -18.52 -8.64 -4.74
CA ILE A 88 -19.00 -7.72 -5.79
C ILE A 88 -18.83 -8.36 -7.18
N PHE A 89 -17.78 -9.18 -7.34
CA PHE A 89 -17.50 -9.96 -8.54
C PHE A 89 -16.76 -11.24 -8.16
N THR A 90 -16.79 -12.23 -9.05
CA THR A 90 -16.17 -13.56 -8.89
C THR A 90 -15.03 -13.76 -9.87
#